data_AF-A0A4Q4WA02-F1
#
_entry.id   AF-A0A4Q4WA02-F1
#
_cell.length_a   1.000
_cell.length_b   1.000
_cell.length_c   1.000
_cell.angle_alpha   90.00
_cell.angle_beta   90.00
_cell.angle_gamma   90.00
#
_symmetry.space_group_name_H-M   'P 1'
#
loop_
_entity.id
_entity.type
_entity.pdbx_description
1 polymer ?
#
loop_
_entity_poly.entity_id
_entity_poly.type
_entity_poly.pdbx_seq_one_letter_code
_entity_poly.pdbx_strand_id
1 'polypeptide(L)'
;MYVISDPKQTNEVYKNLETLSFIEFVQGLFKTNGVSNAGIKAIYTDLPSDKAGFPNPQGKSLGGTLVRQMHIHQLYPGENLDQLEARFHVYFQGNLTLPRMRKACAPYMFSQDDSSIDLPLMRWCSEYFVRAGGIAYFGEMLSAIDPHLASTFIAFDDLSWQAIYQYPSFLSRKMRAERDRTQRCFKRYFELPQSQRTGDAWFTRTMENELRAIGVGTDDIASLLLTLHWAINTNTRKTAFWMLTYILLNPSYIEPLRKETEAAFDGDALVDLHHLHNKCPLLEAVWFETLRLASNAASVRLVAEDTVIGGKILRKGSRIMIPYRLLHFDSAVYGDDVNDFRPERFIGPANEKLTRGDSWRPFGGGKTMCSGRHVAKRATLMFLAMVLRRFDIAIVGDAKMPTPDLGRPVLGVMAVKNDEDYRVRISERAC
;
A
#
# COMPACT_ATOMS: atom_id res chain seq x y z
N MET A 1 26.11 7.73 -7.82
CA MET A 1 24.79 7.08 -7.92
C MET A 1 24.56 6.73 -9.36
N TYR A 2 24.02 5.55 -9.65
CA TYR A 2 23.70 5.07 -10.99
C TYR A 2 22.18 5.03 -11.16
N VAL A 3 21.68 5.48 -12.31
CA VAL A 3 20.25 5.44 -12.65
C VAL A 3 20.07 4.45 -13.78
N ILE A 4 19.20 3.46 -13.57
CA ILE A 4 18.86 2.43 -14.57
C ILE A 4 17.44 2.71 -15.06
N SER A 5 17.32 3.09 -16.33
CA SER A 5 16.04 3.37 -16.99
C SER A 5 15.69 2.36 -18.07
N ASP A 6 16.64 1.51 -18.47
CA ASP A 6 16.41 0.46 -19.45
C ASP A 6 15.68 -0.74 -18.81
N PRO A 7 14.60 -1.27 -19.42
CA PRO A 7 13.85 -2.40 -18.86
C PRO A 7 14.67 -3.69 -18.72
N LYS A 8 15.58 -3.98 -19.67
CA LYS A 8 16.40 -5.22 -19.62
C LYS A 8 17.44 -5.13 -18.51
N GLN A 9 18.11 -3.99 -18.37
CA GLN A 9 19.05 -3.73 -17.27
C GLN A 9 18.35 -3.73 -15.90
N THR A 10 17.10 -3.27 -15.85
CA THR A 10 16.27 -3.35 -14.64
C THR A 10 16.11 -4.81 -14.19
N ASN A 11 15.87 -5.73 -15.13
CA ASN A 11 15.79 -7.15 -14.82
C ASN A 11 17.11 -7.76 -14.35
N GLU A 12 18.24 -7.36 -14.93
CA GLU A 12 19.56 -7.78 -14.46
C GLU A 12 19.76 -7.40 -12.98
N VAL A 13 19.40 -6.16 -12.60
CA VAL A 13 19.47 -5.70 -11.21
C VAL A 13 18.61 -6.55 -10.27
N TYR A 14 17.40 -6.94 -10.67
CA TYR A 14 16.53 -7.78 -9.82
C TYR A 14 17.01 -9.22 -9.68
N LYS A 15 17.72 -9.74 -10.67
CA LYS A 15 18.29 -11.09 -10.67
C LYS A 15 19.61 -11.16 -9.91
N ASN A 16 20.34 -10.05 -9.84
CA ASN A 16 21.62 -9.95 -9.13
C ASN A 16 21.39 -9.79 -7.62
N LEU A 17 21.46 -10.90 -6.90
CA LEU A 17 21.21 -10.98 -5.46
C LEU A 17 22.50 -11.10 -4.63
N GLU A 18 23.63 -11.27 -5.31
CA GLU A 18 24.93 -11.51 -4.69
C GLU A 18 25.65 -10.20 -4.43
N THR A 19 25.69 -9.32 -5.43
CA THR A 19 26.49 -8.09 -5.38
C THR A 19 25.65 -6.84 -5.10
N LEU A 20 24.32 -6.96 -5.10
CA LEU A 20 23.39 -5.85 -4.85
C LEU A 20 22.52 -6.13 -3.63
N SER A 21 22.49 -5.17 -2.70
CA SER A 21 21.74 -5.28 -1.46
C SER A 21 20.58 -4.28 -1.39
N PHE A 22 19.47 -4.70 -0.79
CA PHE A 22 18.35 -3.84 -0.40
C PHE A 22 18.25 -3.68 1.13
N ILE A 23 19.05 -4.44 1.87
CA ILE A 23 18.92 -4.59 3.32
C ILE A 23 19.25 -3.28 4.04
N GLU A 24 20.26 -2.53 3.58
CA GLU A 24 20.70 -1.29 4.23
C GLU A 24 19.64 -0.21 4.14
N PHE A 25 18.88 -0.19 3.03
CA PHE A 25 17.74 0.70 2.89
C PHE A 25 16.64 0.37 3.91
N VAL A 26 16.29 -0.91 4.03
CA VAL A 26 15.26 -1.37 4.99
C VAL A 26 15.69 -1.12 6.44
N GLN A 27 16.95 -1.41 6.78
CA GLN A 27 17.49 -1.13 8.11
C GLN A 27 17.52 0.38 8.40
N GLY A 28 17.80 1.22 7.39
CA GLY A 28 17.70 2.67 7.51
C GLY A 28 16.28 3.11 7.89
N LEU A 29 15.26 2.57 7.22
CA LEU A 29 13.86 2.84 7.57
C LEU A 29 13.49 2.38 8.98
N PHE A 30 13.95 1.20 9.40
CA PHE A 30 13.74 0.71 10.78
C PHE A 30 14.34 1.66 11.82
N LYS A 31 15.58 2.13 11.62
CA LYS A 31 16.20 3.13 12.50
C LYS A 31 15.40 4.42 12.54
N THR A 32 14.92 4.91 11.39
CA THR A 32 14.10 6.12 11.36
C THR A 32 12.75 5.94 12.05
N ASN A 33 12.20 4.73 12.08
CA ASN A 33 10.96 4.41 12.79
C ASN A 33 11.15 4.07 14.27
N GLY A 34 12.38 4.17 14.79
CA GLY A 34 12.67 4.01 16.21
C GLY A 34 13.07 2.60 16.64
N VAL A 35 13.32 1.68 15.70
CA VAL A 35 13.88 0.37 16.05
C VAL A 35 15.33 0.54 16.51
N SER A 36 15.63 0.00 17.68
CA SER A 36 16.96 0.05 18.29
C SER A 36 18.00 -0.72 17.46
N ASN A 37 19.28 -0.37 17.61
CA ASN A 37 20.35 -1.13 16.97
C ASN A 37 20.38 -2.59 17.43
N ALA A 38 20.00 -2.86 18.69
CA ALA A 38 19.90 -4.21 19.23
C ALA A 38 18.76 -5.00 18.58
N GLY A 39 17.58 -4.38 18.42
CA GLY A 39 16.43 -4.98 17.72
C GLY A 39 16.73 -5.28 16.25
N ILE A 40 17.37 -4.34 15.54
CA ILE A 40 17.83 -4.58 14.16
C ILE A 40 18.83 -5.72 14.11
N LYS A 41 19.83 -5.74 15.02
CA LYS A 41 20.79 -6.83 15.08
C LYS A 41 20.10 -8.17 15.32
N ALA A 42 19.14 -8.23 16.27
CA ALA A 42 18.41 -9.45 16.59
C ALA A 42 17.67 -10.01 15.37
N ILE A 43 16.91 -9.18 14.64
CA ILE A 43 16.14 -9.66 13.48
C ILE A 43 17.02 -10.03 12.28
N TYR A 44 18.22 -9.47 12.15
CA TYR A 44 19.13 -9.79 11.04
C TYR A 44 20.23 -10.81 11.39
N THR A 45 20.22 -11.35 12.61
CA THR A 45 21.09 -12.47 13.00
C THR A 45 20.45 -13.78 12.58
N ASP A 46 21.26 -14.70 12.04
CA ASP A 46 20.80 -16.04 11.68
C ASP A 46 20.32 -16.81 12.92
N LEU A 47 19.29 -17.64 12.71
CA LEU A 47 18.56 -18.31 13.79
C LEU A 47 18.87 -19.81 13.81
N PRO A 48 18.70 -20.50 14.93
CA PRO A 48 18.76 -21.96 14.96
C PRO A 48 17.78 -22.58 13.96
N SER A 49 18.20 -23.63 13.26
CA SER A 49 17.37 -24.32 12.26
C SER A 49 16.14 -25.00 12.85
N ASP A 50 16.20 -25.31 14.14
CA ASP A 50 15.19 -25.96 14.97
C ASP A 50 14.40 -24.97 15.85
N LYS A 51 14.44 -23.67 15.55
CA LYS A 51 13.67 -22.67 16.31
C LYS A 51 12.17 -23.02 16.36
N ALA A 52 11.53 -22.66 17.46
CA ALA A 52 10.07 -22.73 17.57
C ALA A 52 9.37 -21.74 16.61
N GLY A 53 8.09 -21.99 16.31
CA GLY A 53 7.27 -21.12 15.45
C GLY A 53 7.36 -21.47 13.97
N PHE A 54 7.44 -20.46 13.11
CA PHE A 54 7.47 -20.62 11.65
C PHE A 54 8.71 -21.42 11.22
N PRO A 55 8.58 -22.48 10.39
CA PRO A 55 9.70 -23.34 10.01
C PRO A 55 10.88 -22.59 9.39
N ASN A 56 12.09 -22.88 9.85
CA ASN A 56 13.32 -22.25 9.36
C ASN A 56 14.49 -23.24 9.22
N PRO A 57 14.35 -24.32 8.42
CA PRO A 57 15.37 -25.37 8.33
C PRO A 57 16.74 -24.90 7.83
N GLN A 58 16.80 -23.70 7.22
CA GLN A 58 18.00 -23.10 6.66
C GLN A 58 18.68 -22.10 7.62
N GLY A 59 18.17 -21.96 8.84
CA GLY A 59 18.73 -21.09 9.87
C GLY A 59 18.77 -19.60 9.51
N LYS A 60 17.88 -19.13 8.62
CA LYS A 60 17.93 -17.76 8.11
C LYS A 60 17.44 -16.76 9.14
N SER A 61 18.01 -15.56 9.13
CA SER A 61 17.53 -14.44 9.93
C SER A 61 16.06 -14.06 9.66
N LEU A 62 15.41 -13.55 10.70
CA LEU A 62 14.00 -13.15 10.66
C LEU A 62 13.77 -12.05 9.61
N GLY A 63 14.44 -10.91 9.75
CA GLY A 63 14.33 -9.73 8.89
C GLY A 63 14.94 -9.89 7.50
N GLY A 64 15.89 -10.81 7.32
CA GLY A 64 16.53 -11.04 6.01
C GLY A 64 15.70 -11.89 5.06
N THR A 65 15.16 -13.01 5.54
CA THR A 65 14.46 -13.98 4.67
C THR A 65 13.11 -14.44 5.23
N LEU A 66 13.03 -14.70 6.54
CA LEU A 66 11.88 -15.38 7.11
C LEU A 66 10.61 -14.53 7.05
N VAL A 67 10.70 -13.22 7.33
CA VAL A 67 9.57 -12.28 7.21
C VAL A 67 8.97 -12.31 5.81
N ARG A 68 9.80 -12.39 4.78
CA ARG A 68 9.31 -12.51 3.40
C ARG A 68 8.60 -13.85 3.16
N GLN A 69 9.14 -14.95 3.67
CA GLN A 69 8.51 -16.27 3.55
C GLN A 69 7.17 -16.32 4.30
N MET A 70 7.11 -15.75 5.51
CA MET A 70 5.88 -15.59 6.27
C MET A 70 4.85 -14.77 5.49
N HIS A 71 5.25 -13.62 4.94
CA HIS A 71 4.35 -12.83 4.11
C HIS A 71 3.89 -13.57 2.85
N ILE A 72 4.74 -14.38 2.22
CA ILE A 72 4.33 -15.21 1.08
C ILE A 72 3.27 -16.22 1.52
N HIS A 73 3.53 -16.94 2.61
CA HIS A 73 2.60 -17.92 3.16
C HIS A 73 1.27 -17.29 3.61
N GLN A 74 1.30 -16.03 4.06
CA GLN A 74 0.16 -15.32 4.62
C GLN A 74 -0.65 -14.53 3.59
N LEU A 75 0.00 -13.94 2.58
CA LEU A 75 -0.61 -12.90 1.74
C LEU A 75 -0.73 -13.30 0.26
N TYR A 76 -0.32 -14.52 -0.12
CA TYR A 76 -0.55 -15.06 -1.46
C TYR A 76 -1.90 -15.79 -1.54
N PRO A 77 -2.47 -15.99 -2.74
CA PRO A 77 -3.74 -16.70 -2.92
C PRO A 77 -3.78 -18.00 -2.13
N GLY A 78 -4.81 -18.13 -1.28
CA GLY A 78 -4.98 -19.21 -0.33
C GLY A 78 -5.77 -18.73 0.90
N GLU A 79 -6.05 -19.67 1.81
CA GLU A 79 -6.97 -19.46 2.95
C GLU A 79 -6.62 -18.24 3.81
N ASN A 80 -5.33 -18.01 4.12
CA ASN A 80 -4.89 -16.87 4.91
C ASN A 80 -5.21 -15.51 4.26
N LEU A 81 -5.07 -15.42 2.94
CA LEU A 81 -5.42 -14.22 2.19
C LEU A 81 -6.94 -14.02 2.18
N ASP A 82 -7.71 -15.10 2.00
CA ASP A 82 -9.17 -15.08 2.01
C ASP A 82 -9.71 -14.63 3.39
N GLN A 83 -9.10 -15.10 4.49
CA GLN A 83 -9.44 -14.66 5.85
C GLN A 83 -9.16 -13.16 6.06
N LEU A 84 -8.04 -12.66 5.55
CA LEU A 84 -7.70 -11.24 5.66
C LEU A 84 -8.62 -10.37 4.80
N GLU A 85 -8.94 -10.83 3.59
CA GLU A 85 -9.92 -10.21 2.71
C GLU A 85 -11.31 -10.13 3.37
N ALA A 86 -11.77 -11.21 4.00
CA ALA A 86 -13.06 -11.23 4.69
C ALA A 86 -13.16 -10.13 5.75
N ARG A 87 -12.05 -9.75 6.40
CA ARG A 87 -12.03 -8.66 7.38
C ARG A 87 -12.19 -7.29 6.74
N PHE A 88 -11.56 -7.05 5.58
CA PHE A 88 -11.83 -5.85 4.78
C PHE A 88 -13.28 -5.83 4.30
N HIS A 89 -13.79 -6.96 3.82
CA HIS A 89 -15.16 -7.09 3.35
C HIS A 89 -16.17 -6.74 4.45
N VAL A 90 -16.05 -7.32 5.66
CA VAL A 90 -16.90 -6.98 6.82
C VAL A 90 -16.84 -5.49 7.15
N TYR A 91 -15.64 -4.90 7.16
CA TYR A 91 -15.48 -3.47 7.44
C TYR A 91 -16.16 -2.62 6.36
N PHE A 92 -15.96 -2.93 5.08
CA PHE A 92 -16.55 -2.19 3.97
C PHE A 92 -18.07 -2.31 3.93
N GLN A 93 -18.58 -3.52 4.09
CA GLN A 93 -20.01 -3.83 4.12
C GLN A 93 -20.72 -2.99 5.18
N GLY A 94 -20.15 -2.92 6.39
CA GLY A 94 -20.74 -2.19 7.52
C GLY A 94 -20.48 -0.69 7.57
N ASN A 95 -19.50 -0.15 6.83
CA ASN A 95 -19.09 1.26 6.94
C ASN A 95 -19.19 2.07 5.64
N LEU A 96 -19.32 1.46 4.47
CA LEU A 96 -19.66 2.16 3.22
C LEU A 96 -21.18 2.36 3.12
N THR A 97 -21.74 3.16 4.02
CA THR A 97 -23.13 3.63 3.97
C THR A 97 -23.16 5.11 4.29
N LEU A 98 -24.11 5.86 3.73
CA LEU A 98 -24.15 7.31 3.91
C LEU A 98 -24.24 7.71 5.40
N PRO A 99 -25.04 7.05 6.28
CA PRO A 99 -25.06 7.37 7.70
C PRO A 99 -23.72 7.14 8.41
N ARG A 100 -23.00 6.07 8.06
CA ARG A 100 -21.69 5.75 8.65
C ARG A 100 -20.62 6.72 8.15
N MET A 101 -20.66 7.07 6.87
CA MET A 101 -19.77 8.05 6.25
C MET A 101 -19.97 9.44 6.85
N ARG A 102 -21.21 9.91 7.05
CA ARG A 102 -21.51 11.18 7.76
C ARG A 102 -20.81 11.26 9.10
N LYS A 103 -20.93 10.21 9.92
CA LYS A 103 -20.30 10.16 11.25
C LYS A 103 -18.77 10.12 11.15
N ALA A 104 -18.22 9.27 10.29
CA ALA A 104 -16.77 9.06 10.18
C ALA A 104 -16.04 10.26 9.55
N CYS A 105 -16.70 10.96 8.62
CA CYS A 105 -16.10 12.05 7.84
C CYS A 105 -16.44 13.44 8.40
N ALA A 106 -17.29 13.53 9.43
CA ALA A 106 -17.67 14.79 10.08
C ALA A 106 -16.50 15.76 10.35
N PRO A 107 -15.29 15.32 10.76
CA PRO A 107 -14.19 16.25 11.03
C PRO A 107 -13.65 17.02 9.82
N TYR A 108 -13.93 16.58 8.58
CA TYR A 108 -13.38 17.17 7.35
C TYR A 108 -14.41 17.31 6.23
N MET A 109 -15.70 17.15 6.54
CA MET A 109 -16.79 17.29 5.58
C MET A 109 -17.03 18.76 5.23
N PHE A 110 -17.21 19.07 3.95
CA PHE A 110 -17.48 20.42 3.49
C PHE A 110 -18.93 20.84 3.74
N SER A 111 -19.87 19.97 3.38
CA SER A 111 -21.29 20.19 3.56
C SER A 111 -22.06 18.87 3.55
N GLN A 112 -23.30 18.91 4.03
CA GLN A 112 -24.21 17.79 3.95
C GLN A 112 -25.66 18.29 3.81
N ASP A 113 -26.48 17.52 3.11
CA ASP A 113 -27.95 17.65 3.10
C ASP A 113 -28.58 16.29 3.44
N ASP A 114 -29.89 16.11 3.35
CA ASP A 114 -30.56 14.86 3.72
C ASP A 114 -30.13 13.66 2.85
N SER A 115 -29.75 13.91 1.61
CA SER A 115 -29.49 12.90 0.57
C SER A 115 -28.01 12.75 0.20
N SER A 116 -27.16 13.72 0.54
CA SER A 116 -25.77 13.76 0.09
C SER A 116 -24.79 14.35 1.11
N ILE A 117 -23.51 14.05 0.91
CA ILE A 117 -22.37 14.66 1.60
C ILE A 117 -21.31 15.12 0.61
N ASP A 118 -20.65 16.23 0.91
CA ASP A 118 -19.51 16.73 0.15
C ASP A 118 -18.22 16.54 0.94
N LEU A 119 -17.26 15.79 0.39
CA LEU A 119 -16.02 15.40 1.06
C LEU A 119 -14.77 15.68 0.20
N PRO A 120 -13.61 15.93 0.82
CA PRO A 120 -12.31 15.84 0.17
C PRO A 120 -11.96 14.38 -0.18
N LEU A 121 -11.80 14.08 -1.47
CA LEU A 121 -11.68 12.71 -2.00
C LEU A 121 -10.43 11.98 -1.49
N MET A 122 -9.25 12.60 -1.55
CA MET A 122 -7.99 12.02 -1.08
C MET A 122 -8.06 11.81 0.42
N ARG A 123 -8.60 12.80 1.17
CA ARG A 123 -8.74 12.66 2.61
C ARG A 123 -9.68 11.52 3.00
N TRP A 124 -10.83 11.40 2.35
CA TRP A 124 -11.77 10.30 2.58
C TRP A 124 -11.13 8.94 2.28
N CYS A 125 -10.55 8.76 1.09
CA CYS A 125 -9.85 7.52 0.73
C CYS A 125 -8.72 7.19 1.72
N SER A 126 -7.99 8.23 2.18
CA SER A 126 -6.91 8.13 3.15
C SER A 126 -7.36 7.64 4.51
N GLU A 127 -8.31 8.31 5.14
CA GLU A 127 -8.81 7.87 6.44
C GLU A 127 -9.51 6.51 6.35
N TYR A 128 -10.27 6.27 5.29
CA TYR A 128 -11.02 5.04 5.12
C TYR A 128 -10.10 3.81 5.05
N PHE A 129 -9.08 3.85 4.19
CA PHE A 129 -8.14 2.72 4.06
C PHE A 129 -7.24 2.56 5.29
N VAL A 130 -6.81 3.64 5.93
CA VAL A 130 -5.98 3.54 7.15
C VAL A 130 -6.76 2.89 8.29
N ARG A 131 -8.03 3.25 8.47
CA ARG A 131 -8.92 2.60 9.45
C ARG A 131 -9.19 1.13 9.08
N ALA A 132 -9.51 0.87 7.82
CA ALA A 132 -9.75 -0.48 7.33
C ALA A 132 -8.52 -1.38 7.54
N GLY A 133 -7.32 -0.93 7.17
CA GLY A 133 -6.07 -1.67 7.37
C GLY A 133 -5.71 -1.84 8.85
N GLY A 134 -5.97 -0.82 9.68
CA GLY A 134 -5.83 -0.92 11.13
C GLY A 134 -6.70 -2.04 11.71
N ILE A 135 -7.99 -2.05 11.37
CA ILE A 135 -8.93 -3.09 11.83
C ILE A 135 -8.61 -4.45 11.23
N ALA A 136 -8.30 -4.51 9.93
CA ALA A 136 -8.03 -5.75 9.23
C ALA A 136 -6.76 -6.47 9.74
N TYR A 137 -5.77 -5.76 10.28
CA TYR A 137 -4.56 -6.39 10.82
C TYR A 137 -4.52 -6.43 12.35
N PHE A 138 -5.04 -5.43 13.03
CA PHE A 138 -4.84 -5.25 14.48
C PHE A 138 -6.14 -5.29 15.29
N GLY A 139 -7.29 -5.44 14.62
CA GLY A 139 -8.60 -5.36 15.27
C GLY A 139 -8.95 -3.93 15.69
N GLU A 140 -9.95 -3.78 16.54
CA GLU A 140 -10.45 -2.46 16.94
C GLU A 140 -9.55 -1.75 17.97
N MET A 141 -8.65 -2.49 18.62
CA MET A 141 -7.93 -2.02 19.80
C MET A 141 -7.01 -0.82 19.50
N LEU A 142 -6.39 -0.74 18.32
CA LEU A 142 -5.62 0.45 17.93
C LEU A 142 -6.47 1.73 17.95
N SER A 143 -7.71 1.64 17.43
CA SER A 143 -8.64 2.78 17.43
C SER A 143 -9.22 3.07 18.81
N ALA A 144 -9.35 2.06 19.67
CA ALA A 144 -9.74 2.25 21.07
C ALA A 144 -8.64 2.97 21.88
N ILE A 145 -7.36 2.71 21.58
CA ILE A 145 -6.21 3.36 22.23
C ILE A 145 -6.04 4.82 21.77
N ASP A 146 -6.14 5.09 20.46
CA ASP A 146 -6.11 6.44 19.88
C ASP A 146 -7.14 6.55 18.73
N PRO A 147 -8.32 7.16 18.97
CA PRO A 147 -9.34 7.37 17.93
C PRO A 147 -8.87 8.22 16.75
N HIS A 148 -7.79 8.99 16.93
CA HIS A 148 -7.16 9.84 15.92
C HIS A 148 -5.93 9.18 15.27
N LEU A 149 -5.69 7.89 15.50
CA LEU A 149 -4.53 7.18 14.94
C LEU A 149 -4.48 7.31 13.42
N ALA A 150 -5.62 7.19 12.74
CA ALA A 150 -5.66 7.27 11.27
C ALA A 150 -5.16 8.64 10.76
N SER A 151 -5.69 9.73 11.31
CA SER A 151 -5.26 11.08 10.94
C SER A 151 -3.80 11.38 11.32
N THR A 152 -3.35 10.86 12.47
CA THR A 152 -1.96 10.97 12.96
C THR A 152 -1.02 10.25 11.99
N PHE A 153 -1.34 9.01 11.63
CA PHE A 153 -0.56 8.21 10.69
C PHE A 153 -0.48 8.86 9.31
N ILE A 154 -1.58 9.42 8.78
CA ILE A 154 -1.58 10.12 7.49
C ILE A 154 -0.62 11.32 7.53
N ALA A 155 -0.65 12.11 8.62
CA ALA A 155 0.25 13.25 8.77
C ALA A 155 1.74 12.83 8.86
N PHE A 156 2.03 11.68 9.49
CA PHE A 156 3.36 11.06 9.43
C PHE A 156 3.72 10.63 8.00
N ASP A 157 2.84 9.88 7.32
CA ASP A 157 3.07 9.32 5.99
C ASP A 157 3.29 10.41 4.93
N ASP A 158 2.51 11.49 4.95
CA ASP A 158 2.65 12.62 4.02
C ASP A 158 3.98 13.38 4.20
N LEU A 159 4.62 13.25 5.38
CA LEU A 159 5.92 13.84 5.68
C LEU A 159 7.06 12.82 5.69
N SER A 160 6.77 11.54 5.44
CA SER A 160 7.74 10.44 5.52
C SER A 160 8.89 10.56 4.51
N TRP A 161 8.73 11.36 3.45
CA TRP A 161 9.83 11.71 2.54
C TRP A 161 11.03 12.33 3.28
N GLN A 162 10.79 13.03 4.40
CA GLN A 162 11.84 13.59 5.25
C GLN A 162 12.66 12.48 5.94
N ALA A 163 12.04 11.35 6.25
CA ALA A 163 12.72 10.15 6.75
C ALA A 163 13.57 9.49 5.65
N ILE A 164 13.02 9.36 4.45
CA ILE A 164 13.70 8.76 3.29
C ILE A 164 14.99 9.52 2.94
N TYR A 165 14.95 10.86 3.00
CA TYR A 165 16.13 11.72 2.80
C TYR A 165 17.00 11.94 4.04
N GLN A 166 16.68 11.29 5.17
CA GLN A 166 17.45 11.41 6.42
C GLN A 166 17.59 12.85 6.92
N TYR A 167 16.53 13.66 6.83
CA TYR A 167 16.54 15.04 7.31
C TYR A 167 16.94 15.13 8.79
N PRO A 168 17.82 16.09 9.16
CA PRO A 168 18.23 16.32 10.54
C PRO A 168 17.07 16.48 11.54
N SER A 169 17.34 16.18 12.82
CA SER A 169 16.38 16.15 13.93
C SER A 169 15.53 17.44 14.10
N PHE A 170 16.11 18.57 13.74
CA PHE A 170 15.45 19.87 13.85
C PHE A 170 14.62 20.27 12.61
N LEU A 171 14.85 19.65 11.43
CA LEU A 171 14.12 19.96 10.19
C LEU A 171 12.89 19.08 9.94
N SER A 172 12.78 17.94 10.62
CA SER A 172 11.62 17.03 10.51
C SER A 172 10.87 16.83 11.83
N ARG A 173 10.74 17.91 12.62
CA ARG A 173 10.03 17.92 13.91
C ARG A 173 8.58 17.45 13.80
N LYS A 174 7.81 17.98 12.84
CA LYS A 174 6.40 17.61 12.64
C LYS A 174 6.25 16.13 12.28
N MET A 175 7.01 15.65 11.29
CA MET A 175 7.02 14.24 10.89
C MET A 175 7.32 13.32 12.08
N ARG A 176 8.36 13.65 12.85
CA ARG A 176 8.75 12.85 14.03
C ARG A 176 7.70 12.87 15.12
N ALA A 177 7.06 14.01 15.39
CA ALA A 177 6.00 14.09 16.40
C ALA A 177 4.82 13.16 16.06
N GLU A 178 4.38 13.14 14.80
CA GLU A 178 3.29 12.27 14.33
C GLU A 178 3.71 10.79 14.30
N ARG A 179 4.94 10.50 13.87
CA ARG A 179 5.54 9.16 13.97
C ARG A 179 5.55 8.68 15.42
N ASP A 180 6.05 9.48 16.35
CA ASP A 180 6.21 9.11 17.76
C ASP A 180 4.85 8.92 18.43
N ARG A 181 3.84 9.70 18.05
CA ARG A 181 2.45 9.49 18.51
C ARG A 181 1.90 8.16 18.01
N THR A 182 2.10 7.85 16.73
CA THR A 182 1.73 6.55 16.14
C THR A 182 2.45 5.42 16.89
N GLN A 183 3.76 5.53 17.09
CA GLN A 183 4.59 4.55 17.79
C GLN A 183 4.11 4.31 19.23
N ARG A 184 3.75 5.37 19.97
CA ARG A 184 3.18 5.25 21.33
C ARG A 184 1.86 4.48 21.35
N CYS A 185 1.01 4.65 20.34
CA CYS A 185 -0.21 3.87 20.20
C CYS A 185 0.11 2.38 19.99
N PHE A 186 1.03 2.05 19.07
CA PHE A 186 1.50 0.67 18.86
C PHE A 186 2.16 0.07 20.09
N LYS A 187 2.95 0.84 20.85
CA LYS A 187 3.53 0.40 22.11
C LYS A 187 2.46 -0.02 23.11
N ARG A 188 1.48 0.86 23.36
CA ARG A 188 0.33 0.54 24.24
C ARG A 188 -0.41 -0.70 23.77
N TYR A 189 -0.55 -0.90 22.46
CA TYR A 189 -1.17 -2.09 21.89
C TYR A 189 -0.36 -3.36 22.22
N PHE A 190 0.96 -3.37 22.06
CA PHE A 190 1.80 -4.55 22.35
C PHE A 190 2.15 -4.74 23.84
N GLU A 191 1.81 -3.79 24.70
CA GLU A 191 1.82 -3.96 26.15
C GLU A 191 0.58 -4.75 26.64
N LEU A 192 -0.51 -4.75 25.87
CA LEU A 192 -1.71 -5.53 26.20
C LEU A 192 -1.47 -7.02 25.92
N PRO A 193 -1.95 -7.93 26.80
CA PRO A 193 -1.97 -9.35 26.51
C PRO A 193 -2.72 -9.67 25.20
N GLN A 194 -2.30 -10.69 24.45
CA GLN A 194 -2.98 -11.08 23.20
C GLN A 194 -4.48 -11.38 23.40
N SER A 195 -4.85 -11.91 24.58
CA SER A 195 -6.24 -12.21 24.93
C SER A 195 -7.15 -10.97 25.02
N GLN A 196 -6.58 -9.77 25.23
CA GLN A 196 -7.33 -8.51 25.27
C GLN A 196 -7.42 -7.83 23.90
N ARG A 197 -6.68 -8.32 22.89
CA ARG A 197 -6.64 -7.74 21.54
C ARG A 197 -7.61 -8.46 20.61
N THR A 198 -8.90 -8.40 20.96
CA THR A 198 -9.95 -9.11 20.24
C THR A 198 -9.96 -8.72 18.76
N GLY A 199 -9.94 -9.74 17.92
CA GLY A 199 -10.07 -9.58 16.48
C GLY A 199 -8.81 -9.06 15.79
N ASP A 200 -7.61 -9.10 16.37
CA ASP A 200 -6.36 -8.94 15.61
C ASP A 200 -6.13 -10.10 14.62
N ALA A 201 -5.36 -9.86 13.56
CA ALA A 201 -5.14 -10.88 12.54
C ALA A 201 -4.11 -11.90 13.00
N TRP A 202 -4.27 -13.14 12.52
CA TRP A 202 -3.26 -14.19 12.73
C TRP A 202 -1.87 -13.72 12.30
N PHE A 203 -1.78 -12.98 11.19
CA PHE A 203 -0.57 -12.32 10.73
C PHE A 203 0.15 -11.54 11.84
N THR A 204 -0.58 -10.67 12.55
CA THR A 204 -0.04 -9.79 13.60
C THR A 204 0.46 -10.60 14.78
N ARG A 205 -0.31 -11.60 15.21
CA ARG A 205 0.07 -12.50 16.31
C ARG A 205 1.32 -13.30 15.98
N THR A 206 1.39 -13.88 14.77
CA THR A 206 2.57 -14.65 14.33
C THR A 206 3.81 -13.77 14.30
N MET A 207 3.73 -12.56 13.73
CA MET A 207 4.85 -11.63 13.69
C MET A 207 5.34 -11.25 15.10
N GLU A 208 4.41 -10.96 16.03
CA GLU A 208 4.79 -10.67 17.41
C GLU A 208 5.43 -11.87 18.10
N ASN A 209 4.88 -13.08 17.94
CA ASN A 209 5.39 -14.29 18.56
C ASN A 209 6.83 -14.58 18.09
N GLU A 210 7.09 -14.45 16.79
CA GLU A 210 8.43 -14.61 16.22
C GLU A 210 9.42 -13.59 16.76
N LEU A 211 9.00 -12.32 16.90
CA LEU A 211 9.86 -11.27 17.45
C LEU A 211 10.16 -11.49 18.94
N ARG A 212 9.15 -11.86 19.74
CA ARG A 212 9.35 -12.16 21.15
C ARG A 212 10.22 -13.41 21.36
N ALA A 213 10.10 -14.42 20.50
CA ALA A 213 10.88 -15.65 20.58
C ALA A 213 12.40 -15.41 20.43
N ILE A 214 12.80 -14.34 19.73
CA ILE A 214 14.21 -13.95 19.56
C ILE A 214 14.63 -12.80 20.50
N GLY A 215 13.81 -12.51 21.52
CA GLY A 215 14.13 -11.52 22.56
C GLY A 215 13.95 -10.06 22.15
N VAL A 216 13.23 -9.76 21.07
CA VAL A 216 12.93 -8.37 20.69
C VAL A 216 11.91 -7.79 21.68
N GLY A 217 12.26 -6.68 22.31
CA GLY A 217 11.43 -6.00 23.30
C GLY A 217 10.23 -5.25 22.70
N THR A 218 9.26 -4.92 23.55
CA THR A 218 7.99 -4.28 23.14
C THR A 218 8.18 -2.97 22.36
N ASP A 219 9.18 -2.15 22.72
CA ASP A 219 9.46 -0.89 22.01
C ASP A 219 9.90 -1.13 20.56
N ASP A 220 10.74 -2.13 20.32
CA ASP A 220 11.19 -2.51 18.99
C ASP A 220 10.07 -3.18 18.20
N ILE A 221 9.26 -4.04 18.84
CA ILE A 221 8.05 -4.63 18.23
C ILE A 221 7.10 -3.52 17.76
N ALA A 222 6.79 -2.53 18.62
CA ALA A 222 5.93 -1.42 18.26
C ALA A 222 6.44 -0.65 17.03
N SER A 223 7.74 -0.44 16.95
CA SER A 223 8.41 0.27 15.83
C SER A 223 8.42 -0.55 14.53
N LEU A 224 8.65 -1.86 14.64
CA LEU A 224 8.61 -2.80 13.50
C LEU A 224 7.19 -2.93 12.94
N LEU A 225 6.19 -3.05 13.81
CA LEU A 225 4.80 -3.21 13.40
C LEU A 225 4.14 -1.89 12.97
N LEU A 226 4.65 -0.74 13.45
CA LEU A 226 4.38 0.56 12.83
C LEU A 226 4.91 0.62 11.40
N THR A 227 6.11 0.08 11.15
CA THR A 227 6.69 0.03 9.78
C THR A 227 5.85 -0.85 8.87
N LEU A 228 5.33 -1.97 9.38
CA LEU A 228 4.36 -2.79 8.66
C LEU A 228 3.05 -2.02 8.40
N HIS A 229 2.49 -1.34 9.40
CA HIS A 229 1.29 -0.52 9.22
C HIS A 229 1.50 0.59 8.17
N TRP A 230 2.71 1.15 8.10
CA TRP A 230 3.10 2.06 7.04
C TRP A 230 3.07 1.40 5.65
N ALA A 231 3.67 0.21 5.53
CA ALA A 231 3.65 -0.58 4.29
C ALA A 231 2.25 -1.00 3.83
N ILE A 232 1.34 -1.29 4.76
CA ILE A 232 -0.06 -1.66 4.48
C ILE A 232 -0.84 -0.48 3.88
N ASN A 233 -0.65 0.73 4.40
CA ASN A 233 -1.60 1.82 4.17
C ASN A 233 -1.12 2.93 3.22
N THR A 234 0.20 3.17 3.11
CA THR A 234 0.73 4.33 2.36
C THR A 234 0.30 4.39 0.89
N ASN A 235 0.20 3.21 0.25
CA ASN A 235 -0.06 3.11 -1.19
C ASN A 235 -1.54 2.91 -1.50
N THR A 236 -2.19 1.93 -0.86
CA THR A 236 -3.58 1.53 -1.15
C THR A 236 -4.55 2.70 -1.04
N ARG A 237 -4.34 3.59 -0.06
CA ARG A 237 -5.16 4.78 0.11
C ARG A 237 -5.09 5.77 -1.05
N LYS A 238 -3.89 5.96 -1.62
CA LYS A 238 -3.66 6.85 -2.75
C LYS A 238 -4.11 6.19 -4.04
N THR A 239 -3.97 4.86 -4.16
CA THR A 239 -4.50 4.15 -5.32
C THR A 239 -6.02 4.25 -5.40
N ALA A 240 -6.73 4.11 -4.28
CA ALA A 240 -8.18 4.31 -4.24
C ALA A 240 -8.59 5.71 -4.71
N PHE A 241 -7.89 6.75 -4.25
CA PHE A 241 -8.07 8.12 -4.73
C PHE A 241 -7.87 8.23 -6.25
N TRP A 242 -6.76 7.70 -6.78
CA TRP A 242 -6.45 7.81 -8.20
C TRP A 242 -7.42 7.03 -9.08
N MET A 243 -7.86 5.84 -8.65
CA MET A 243 -8.88 5.08 -9.37
C MET A 243 -10.19 5.87 -9.49
N LEU A 244 -10.68 6.41 -8.37
CA LEU A 244 -11.89 7.24 -8.38
C LEU A 244 -11.68 8.50 -9.22
N THR A 245 -10.53 9.16 -9.12
CA THR A 245 -10.17 10.32 -9.95
C THR A 245 -10.27 10.00 -11.43
N TYR A 246 -9.60 8.93 -11.89
CA TYR A 246 -9.61 8.56 -13.30
C TYR A 246 -11.00 8.18 -13.80
N ILE A 247 -11.81 7.50 -12.99
CA ILE A 247 -13.19 7.16 -13.33
C ILE A 247 -14.08 8.40 -13.39
N LEU A 248 -13.98 9.31 -12.41
CA LEU A 248 -14.81 10.52 -12.36
C LEU A 248 -14.48 11.50 -13.49
N LEU A 249 -13.23 11.51 -13.96
CA LEU A 249 -12.81 12.27 -15.14
C LEU A 249 -13.17 11.56 -16.46
N ASN A 250 -13.51 10.28 -16.42
CA ASN A 250 -13.91 9.47 -17.58
C ASN A 250 -15.23 8.73 -17.26
N PRO A 251 -16.34 9.46 -17.11
CA PRO A 251 -17.60 8.89 -16.61
C PRO A 251 -18.17 7.78 -17.51
N SER A 252 -17.69 7.65 -18.75
CA SER A 252 -17.99 6.53 -19.65
C SER A 252 -17.64 5.15 -19.05
N TYR A 253 -16.75 5.08 -18.06
CA TYR A 253 -16.42 3.81 -17.38
C TYR A 253 -17.37 3.46 -16.24
N ILE A 254 -18.17 4.39 -15.70
CA ILE A 254 -19.00 4.14 -14.51
C ILE A 254 -20.04 3.04 -14.77
N GLU A 255 -20.88 3.19 -15.80
CA GLU A 255 -21.93 2.22 -16.11
C GLU A 255 -21.38 0.85 -16.54
N PRO A 256 -20.34 0.75 -17.40
CA PRO A 256 -19.68 -0.53 -17.67
C PRO A 256 -19.14 -1.23 -16.43
N LEU A 257 -18.50 -0.50 -15.49
CA LEU A 257 -17.99 -1.07 -14.25
C LEU A 257 -19.14 -1.53 -13.32
N ARG A 258 -20.22 -0.75 -13.22
CA ARG A 258 -21.42 -1.12 -12.47
C ARG A 258 -22.04 -2.40 -13.03
N LYS A 259 -22.19 -2.48 -14.35
CA LYS A 259 -22.73 -3.66 -15.04
C LYS A 259 -21.83 -4.89 -14.88
N GLU A 260 -20.52 -4.73 -15.03
CA GLU A 260 -19.56 -5.83 -14.89
C GLU A 260 -19.58 -6.44 -13.48
N THR A 261 -19.68 -5.58 -12.47
CA THR A 261 -19.65 -5.98 -11.06
C THR A 261 -21.00 -6.40 -10.51
N GLU A 262 -22.11 -6.16 -11.23
CA GLU A 262 -23.48 -6.39 -10.77
C GLU A 262 -23.71 -7.80 -10.19
N ALA A 263 -23.23 -8.84 -10.87
CA ALA A 263 -23.42 -10.23 -10.45
C ALA A 263 -22.68 -10.59 -9.14
N ALA A 264 -21.77 -9.74 -8.66
CA ALA A 264 -21.15 -9.92 -7.35
C ALA A 264 -22.05 -9.51 -6.18
N PHE A 265 -23.17 -8.84 -6.45
CA PHE A 265 -24.03 -8.23 -5.44
C PHE A 265 -25.42 -8.87 -5.35
N ASP A 266 -25.94 -8.92 -4.12
CA ASP A 266 -27.36 -9.11 -3.81
C ASP A 266 -27.88 -7.80 -3.19
N GLY A 267 -28.68 -7.05 -3.95
CA GLY A 267 -28.99 -5.66 -3.62
C GLY A 267 -27.71 -4.81 -3.54
N ASP A 268 -27.43 -4.25 -2.36
CA ASP A 268 -26.21 -3.49 -2.06
C ASP A 268 -25.13 -4.31 -1.33
N ALA A 269 -25.42 -5.56 -1.00
CA ALA A 269 -24.49 -6.45 -0.31
C ALA A 269 -23.57 -7.13 -1.31
N LEU A 270 -22.26 -7.01 -1.07
CA LEU A 270 -21.27 -7.76 -1.84
C LEU A 270 -21.28 -9.20 -1.33
N VAL A 271 -21.66 -10.16 -2.18
CA VAL A 271 -21.86 -11.56 -1.76
C VAL A 271 -20.95 -12.53 -2.49
N ASP A 272 -20.43 -12.17 -3.67
CA ASP A 272 -19.52 -13.01 -4.46
C ASP A 272 -18.19 -12.30 -4.76
N LEU A 273 -17.23 -12.50 -3.86
CA LEU A 273 -15.85 -12.04 -4.02
C LEU A 273 -15.12 -12.77 -5.16
N HIS A 274 -15.51 -14.01 -5.48
CA HIS A 274 -14.88 -14.77 -6.54
C HIS A 274 -15.23 -14.19 -7.91
N HIS A 275 -16.49 -13.79 -8.14
CA HIS A 275 -16.89 -13.05 -9.34
C HIS A 275 -16.08 -11.77 -9.47
N LEU A 276 -16.02 -10.97 -8.40
CA LEU A 276 -15.29 -9.70 -8.40
C LEU A 276 -13.82 -9.83 -8.84
N HIS A 277 -13.11 -10.85 -8.35
CA HIS A 277 -11.68 -11.00 -8.62
C HIS A 277 -11.34 -11.71 -9.92
N ASN A 278 -12.25 -12.55 -10.44
CA ASN A 278 -11.96 -13.45 -11.55
C ASN A 278 -12.84 -13.24 -12.79
N LYS A 279 -13.90 -12.42 -12.69
CA LYS A 279 -14.88 -12.18 -13.75
C LYS A 279 -15.11 -10.70 -14.06
N CYS A 280 -14.31 -9.80 -13.48
CA CYS A 280 -14.37 -8.35 -13.72
C CYS A 280 -13.08 -7.82 -14.37
N PRO A 281 -12.80 -8.14 -15.65
CA PRO A 281 -11.58 -7.71 -16.33
C PRO A 281 -11.44 -6.20 -16.50
N LEU A 282 -12.52 -5.43 -16.69
CA LEU A 282 -12.45 -3.98 -16.79
C LEU A 282 -12.08 -3.34 -15.45
N LEU A 283 -12.67 -3.82 -14.34
CA LEU A 283 -12.32 -3.40 -12.99
C LEU A 283 -10.83 -3.66 -12.68
N GLU A 284 -10.32 -4.83 -13.03
CA GLU A 284 -8.90 -5.16 -12.89
C GLU A 284 -8.02 -4.26 -13.78
N ALA A 285 -8.46 -4.02 -15.02
CA ALA A 285 -7.75 -3.17 -15.97
C ALA A 285 -7.62 -1.73 -15.48
N VAL A 286 -8.68 -1.16 -14.88
CA VAL A 286 -8.65 0.15 -14.22
C VAL A 286 -7.60 0.19 -13.10
N TRP A 287 -7.49 -0.87 -12.30
CA TRP A 287 -6.46 -0.97 -11.26
C TRP A 287 -5.04 -0.97 -11.86
N PHE A 288 -4.80 -1.76 -12.90
CA PHE A 288 -3.49 -1.82 -13.54
C PHE A 288 -3.09 -0.51 -14.22
N GLU A 289 -4.01 0.14 -14.93
CA GLU A 289 -3.74 1.42 -15.59
C GLU A 289 -3.56 2.55 -14.56
N THR A 290 -4.36 2.54 -13.49
CA THR A 290 -4.16 3.48 -12.37
C THR A 290 -2.76 3.34 -11.78
N LEU A 291 -2.30 2.12 -11.50
CA LEU A 291 -0.98 1.88 -10.95
C LEU A 291 0.13 2.31 -11.92
N ARG A 292 -0.03 2.10 -13.23
CA ARG A 292 0.94 2.55 -14.24
C ARG A 292 1.10 4.08 -14.21
N LEU A 293 -0.01 4.82 -14.20
CA LEU A 293 0.04 6.29 -14.25
C LEU A 293 0.41 6.92 -12.91
N ALA A 294 -0.07 6.35 -11.80
CA ALA A 294 0.04 6.92 -10.44
C ALA A 294 1.29 6.48 -9.67
N SER A 295 2.00 5.44 -10.11
CA SER A 295 3.25 5.04 -9.47
C SER A 295 4.36 6.06 -9.74
N ASN A 296 5.04 6.47 -8.67
CA ASN A 296 6.23 7.30 -8.70
C ASN A 296 7.35 6.73 -7.80
N ALA A 297 7.30 5.41 -7.55
CA ALA A 297 8.32 4.71 -6.79
C ALA A 297 9.61 4.53 -7.58
N ALA A 298 10.70 4.30 -6.84
CA ALA A 298 11.94 3.79 -7.40
C ALA A 298 12.44 2.57 -6.60
N SER A 299 13.08 1.63 -7.29
CA SER A 299 13.93 0.65 -6.61
C SER A 299 15.26 1.28 -6.25
N VAL A 300 15.74 1.04 -5.03
CA VAL A 300 17.09 1.43 -4.61
C VAL A 300 17.89 0.16 -4.29
N ARG A 301 19.15 0.12 -4.68
CA ARG A 301 20.11 -0.92 -4.26
C ARG A 301 21.43 -0.30 -3.85
N LEU A 302 22.09 -0.90 -2.87
CA LEU A 302 23.50 -0.69 -2.59
C LEU A 302 24.33 -1.67 -3.43
N VAL A 303 25.38 -1.18 -4.08
CA VAL A 303 26.40 -2.00 -4.72
C VAL A 303 27.34 -2.50 -3.63
N ALA A 304 27.14 -3.73 -3.17
CA ALA A 304 27.91 -4.34 -2.09
C ALA A 304 29.31 -4.78 -2.56
N GLU A 305 29.42 -5.14 -3.84
CA GLU A 305 30.65 -5.54 -4.52
C GLU A 305 30.64 -4.99 -5.95
N ASP A 306 31.82 -4.74 -6.52
CA ASP A 306 31.93 -4.29 -7.92
C ASP A 306 31.20 -5.30 -8.83
N THR A 307 30.33 -4.80 -9.70
CA THR A 307 29.47 -5.66 -10.52
C THR A 307 29.24 -5.08 -11.91
N VAL A 308 28.73 -5.89 -12.84
CA VAL A 308 28.44 -5.48 -14.21
C VAL A 308 26.93 -5.52 -14.45
N ILE A 309 26.37 -4.40 -14.91
CA ILE A 309 24.99 -4.29 -15.38
C ILE A 309 25.00 -3.55 -16.71
N GLY A 310 24.31 -4.09 -17.72
CA GLY A 310 24.27 -3.48 -19.06
C GLY A 310 25.65 -3.25 -19.68
N GLY A 311 26.61 -4.15 -19.40
CA GLY A 311 28.00 -4.04 -19.88
C GLY A 311 28.84 -2.95 -19.19
N LYS A 312 28.35 -2.31 -18.12
CA LYS A 312 29.07 -1.27 -17.38
C LYS A 312 29.44 -1.73 -15.97
N ILE A 313 30.65 -1.38 -15.53
CA ILE A 313 31.11 -1.66 -14.16
C ILE A 313 30.51 -0.64 -13.19
N LEU A 314 29.75 -1.14 -12.22
CA LEU A 314 29.21 -0.42 -11.08
C LEU A 314 30.12 -0.64 -9.87
N ARG A 315 30.58 0.45 -9.25
CA ARG A 315 31.55 0.38 -8.15
C ARG A 315 30.89 0.17 -6.79
N LYS A 316 31.51 -0.67 -5.97
CA LYS A 316 31.18 -0.90 -4.56
C LYS A 316 30.98 0.41 -3.80
N GLY A 317 29.98 0.44 -2.93
CA GLY A 317 29.60 1.61 -2.13
C GLY A 317 28.67 2.59 -2.86
N SER A 318 28.48 2.43 -4.17
CA SER A 318 27.52 3.24 -4.93
C SER A 318 26.09 2.78 -4.71
N ARG A 319 25.13 3.67 -5.01
CA ARG A 319 23.70 3.33 -5.07
C ARG A 319 23.21 3.21 -6.52
N ILE A 320 22.33 2.26 -6.76
CA ILE A 320 21.51 2.14 -7.98
C ILE A 320 20.11 2.65 -7.67
N MET A 321 19.53 3.40 -8.60
CA MET A 321 18.14 3.83 -8.58
C MET A 321 17.44 3.41 -9.88
N ILE A 322 16.28 2.77 -9.75
CA ILE A 322 15.41 2.37 -10.88
C ILE A 322 14.09 3.12 -10.75
N PRO A 323 13.93 4.30 -11.39
CA PRO A 323 12.68 5.06 -11.34
C PRO A 323 11.61 4.35 -12.19
N TYR A 324 10.61 3.75 -11.54
CA TYR A 324 9.60 2.96 -12.26
C TYR A 324 8.73 3.81 -13.19
N ARG A 325 8.59 5.11 -12.91
CA ARG A 325 7.84 6.03 -13.77
C ARG A 325 8.41 6.09 -15.19
N LEU A 326 9.75 6.03 -15.37
CA LEU A 326 10.34 5.99 -16.71
C LEU A 326 9.96 4.72 -17.48
N LEU A 327 9.82 3.60 -16.76
CA LEU A 327 9.37 2.35 -17.34
C LEU A 327 7.88 2.39 -17.69
N HIS A 328 7.05 2.93 -16.79
CA HIS A 328 5.58 2.99 -16.95
C HIS A 328 5.13 3.98 -18.02
N PHE A 329 6.01 4.89 -18.42
CA PHE A 329 5.78 5.90 -19.46
C PHE A 329 6.64 5.69 -20.72
N ASP A 330 7.14 4.47 -20.93
CA ASP A 330 7.86 4.08 -22.14
C ASP A 330 6.89 3.95 -23.33
N SER A 331 6.91 4.93 -24.25
CA SER A 331 6.05 4.94 -25.44
C SER A 331 6.33 3.78 -26.40
N ALA A 332 7.52 3.17 -26.35
CA ALA A 332 7.79 1.97 -27.15
C ALA A 332 7.01 0.75 -26.65
N VAL A 333 6.59 0.76 -25.38
CA VAL A 333 5.76 -0.30 -24.79
C VAL A 333 4.28 0.07 -24.79
N TYR A 334 3.96 1.31 -24.43
CA TYR A 334 2.57 1.74 -24.20
C TYR A 334 1.96 2.51 -25.36
N GLY A 335 2.71 2.87 -26.41
CA GLY A 335 2.23 3.66 -27.54
C GLY A 335 2.30 5.18 -27.31
N ASP A 336 1.85 5.95 -28.30
CA ASP A 336 1.87 7.42 -28.25
C ASP A 336 0.85 7.99 -27.24
N ASP A 337 -0.20 7.20 -26.95
CA ASP A 337 -1.24 7.48 -25.96
C ASP A 337 -0.82 7.10 -24.52
N VAL A 338 0.49 6.98 -24.25
CA VAL A 338 1.06 6.57 -22.96
C VAL A 338 0.67 7.47 -21.78
N ASN A 339 0.33 8.73 -22.04
CA ASN A 339 -0.11 9.66 -21.00
C ASN A 339 -1.62 9.55 -20.69
N ASP A 340 -2.38 8.88 -21.55
CA ASP A 340 -3.83 8.77 -21.43
C ASP A 340 -4.21 7.61 -20.50
N PHE A 341 -5.29 7.81 -19.74
CA PHE A 341 -5.89 6.75 -18.94
C PHE A 341 -6.71 5.82 -19.84
N ARG A 342 -6.13 4.66 -20.19
CA ARG A 342 -6.73 3.68 -21.09
C ARG A 342 -6.67 2.26 -20.50
N PRO A 343 -7.64 1.90 -19.64
CA PRO A 343 -7.73 0.56 -19.04
C PRO A 343 -7.66 -0.57 -20.07
N GLU A 344 -8.19 -0.38 -21.29
CA GLU A 344 -8.25 -1.39 -22.34
C GLU A 344 -6.90 -2.02 -22.69
N ARG A 345 -5.78 -1.34 -22.40
CA ARG A 345 -4.42 -1.91 -22.53
C ARG A 345 -4.27 -3.22 -21.74
N PHE A 346 -4.94 -3.32 -20.61
CA PHE A 346 -4.86 -4.41 -19.65
C PHE A 346 -6.04 -5.39 -19.76
N ILE A 347 -6.70 -5.48 -20.91
CA ILE A 347 -7.76 -6.46 -21.16
C ILE A 347 -7.28 -7.55 -22.13
N GLY A 348 -7.69 -8.80 -21.88
CA GLY A 348 -7.39 -9.94 -22.75
C GLY A 348 -5.90 -10.34 -22.78
N PRO A 349 -5.42 -10.96 -23.86
CA PRO A 349 -4.04 -11.47 -23.95
C PRO A 349 -2.95 -10.38 -23.81
N ALA A 350 -3.27 -9.13 -24.16
CA ALA A 350 -2.36 -8.00 -23.99
C ALA A 350 -2.01 -7.74 -22.52
N ASN A 351 -2.94 -8.00 -21.60
CA ASN A 351 -2.76 -7.84 -20.16
C ASN A 351 -1.58 -8.68 -19.66
N GLU A 352 -1.55 -9.97 -19.98
CA GLU A 352 -0.52 -10.89 -19.51
C GLU A 352 0.87 -10.49 -20.04
N LYS A 353 0.94 -10.03 -21.29
CA LYS A 353 2.17 -9.51 -21.90
C LYS A 353 2.67 -8.26 -21.20
N LEU A 354 1.79 -7.30 -20.88
CA LEU A 354 2.18 -6.05 -20.22
C LEU A 354 2.56 -6.27 -18.75
N THR A 355 1.72 -6.97 -17.98
CA THR A 355 1.90 -7.16 -16.53
C THR A 355 3.07 -8.08 -16.19
N ARG A 356 3.47 -8.98 -17.09
CA ARG A 356 4.71 -9.77 -16.96
C ARG A 356 5.92 -9.11 -17.62
N GLY A 357 5.69 -8.06 -18.40
CA GLY A 357 6.72 -7.30 -19.07
C GLY A 357 7.65 -6.56 -18.11
N ASP A 358 8.74 -6.04 -18.66
CA ASP A 358 9.80 -5.40 -17.87
C ASP A 358 9.47 -3.95 -17.52
N SER A 359 8.57 -3.35 -18.30
CA SER A 359 8.15 -1.97 -18.16
C SER A 359 6.92 -1.79 -17.26
N TRP A 360 6.37 -2.87 -16.69
CA TRP A 360 5.31 -2.81 -15.68
C TRP A 360 5.84 -3.28 -14.32
N ARG A 361 6.05 -2.32 -13.43
CA ARG A 361 6.76 -2.50 -12.14
C ARG A 361 6.13 -1.76 -10.93
N PRO A 362 4.81 -1.63 -10.79
CA PRO A 362 4.23 -0.86 -9.67
C PRO A 362 4.48 -1.50 -8.29
N PHE A 363 4.82 -2.80 -8.26
CA PHE A 363 5.14 -3.56 -7.05
C PHE A 363 6.63 -3.90 -6.91
N GLY A 364 7.50 -3.32 -7.74
CA GLY A 364 8.90 -3.73 -7.85
C GLY A 364 9.07 -5.10 -8.52
N GLY A 365 10.16 -5.81 -8.18
CA GLY A 365 10.55 -7.06 -8.82
C GLY A 365 11.45 -7.94 -7.96
N GLY A 366 11.63 -9.20 -8.39
CA GLY A 366 12.52 -10.17 -7.74
C GLY A 366 12.22 -10.39 -6.26
N LYS A 367 13.27 -10.48 -5.43
CA LYS A 367 13.13 -10.65 -3.97
C LYS A 367 12.52 -9.44 -3.27
N THR A 368 12.52 -8.25 -3.88
CA THR A 368 11.92 -7.03 -3.31
C THR A 368 10.53 -6.72 -3.86
N MET A 369 9.89 -7.69 -4.54
CA MET A 369 8.51 -7.53 -4.97
C MET A 369 7.58 -7.44 -3.76
N CYS A 370 6.64 -6.49 -3.79
CA CYS A 370 5.67 -6.28 -2.71
C CYS A 370 4.92 -7.57 -2.39
N SER A 371 5.02 -8.02 -1.13
CA SER A 371 4.33 -9.22 -0.65
C SER A 371 2.83 -8.99 -0.44
N GLY A 372 2.42 -7.76 -0.14
CA GLY A 372 1.01 -7.39 0.07
C GLY A 372 0.21 -7.05 -1.19
N ARG A 373 0.78 -7.24 -2.39
CA ARG A 373 0.14 -6.83 -3.66
C ARG A 373 -1.22 -7.49 -3.91
N HIS A 374 -1.41 -8.71 -3.46
CA HIS A 374 -2.68 -9.44 -3.62
C HIS A 374 -3.76 -8.90 -2.70
N VAL A 375 -3.43 -8.66 -1.42
CA VAL A 375 -4.32 -7.96 -0.47
C VAL A 375 -4.68 -6.58 -0.99
N ALA A 376 -3.69 -5.81 -1.46
CA ALA A 376 -3.91 -4.47 -1.98
C ALA A 376 -4.88 -4.48 -3.17
N LYS A 377 -4.66 -5.37 -4.15
CA LYS A 377 -5.58 -5.55 -5.28
C LYS A 377 -6.98 -5.87 -4.77
N ARG A 378 -7.13 -6.94 -3.98
CA ARG A 378 -8.42 -7.41 -3.48
C ARG A 378 -9.19 -6.31 -2.71
N ALA A 379 -8.52 -5.65 -1.77
CA ALA A 379 -9.12 -4.59 -0.97
C ALA A 379 -9.53 -3.37 -1.83
N THR A 380 -8.71 -2.93 -2.78
CA THR A 380 -9.10 -1.77 -3.60
C THR A 380 -10.19 -2.10 -4.61
N LEU A 381 -10.19 -3.30 -5.21
CA LEU A 381 -11.26 -3.71 -6.12
C LEU A 381 -12.61 -3.83 -5.38
N MET A 382 -12.62 -4.42 -4.18
CA MET A 382 -13.82 -4.45 -3.32
C MET A 382 -14.32 -3.04 -3.01
N PHE A 383 -13.42 -2.17 -2.54
CA PHE A 383 -13.77 -0.78 -2.23
C PHE A 383 -14.39 -0.09 -3.45
N LEU A 384 -13.74 -0.14 -4.61
CA LEU A 384 -14.24 0.55 -5.80
C LEU A 384 -15.60 0.00 -6.24
N ALA A 385 -15.76 -1.32 -6.31
CA ALA A 385 -17.02 -1.93 -6.73
C ALA A 385 -18.17 -1.57 -5.77
N MET A 386 -17.93 -1.61 -4.46
CA MET A 386 -18.94 -1.22 -3.46
C MET A 386 -19.28 0.26 -3.52
N VAL A 387 -18.28 1.11 -3.76
CA VAL A 387 -18.49 2.55 -3.91
C VAL A 387 -19.34 2.85 -5.15
N LEU A 388 -19.02 2.25 -6.30
CA LEU A 388 -19.78 2.45 -7.55
C LEU A 388 -21.18 1.82 -7.50
N ARG A 389 -21.36 0.73 -6.74
CA ARG A 389 -22.66 0.08 -6.56
C ARG A 389 -23.61 0.93 -5.72
N ARG A 390 -23.13 1.47 -4.59
CA ARG A 390 -23.96 2.09 -3.55
C ARG A 390 -24.18 3.59 -3.74
N PHE A 391 -23.29 4.26 -4.48
CA PHE A 391 -23.29 5.72 -4.53
C PHE A 391 -23.27 6.26 -5.95
N ASP A 392 -23.91 7.40 -6.11
CA ASP A 392 -23.61 8.35 -7.17
C ASP A 392 -22.56 9.35 -6.64
N ILE A 393 -21.50 9.55 -7.41
CA ILE A 393 -20.36 10.38 -7.03
C ILE A 393 -20.04 11.34 -8.16
N ALA A 394 -19.91 12.62 -7.82
CA ALA A 394 -19.58 13.67 -8.78
C ALA A 394 -18.53 14.63 -8.20
N ILE A 395 -17.63 15.13 -9.03
CA ILE A 395 -16.73 16.22 -8.65
C ILE A 395 -17.57 17.50 -8.53
N VAL A 396 -17.41 18.23 -7.43
CA VAL A 396 -18.03 19.53 -7.22
C VAL A 396 -17.06 20.61 -7.68
N GLY A 397 -17.46 21.37 -8.71
CA GLY A 397 -16.62 22.40 -9.31
C GLY A 397 -15.96 21.93 -10.60
N ASP A 398 -14.72 22.35 -10.81
CA ASP A 398 -14.00 22.10 -12.07
C ASP A 398 -13.38 20.69 -12.09
N ALA A 399 -13.79 19.88 -13.06
CA ALA A 399 -13.32 18.50 -13.25
C ALA A 399 -11.99 18.45 -14.02
N LYS A 400 -10.97 19.16 -13.51
CA LYS A 400 -9.62 19.14 -14.08
C LYS A 400 -8.73 18.15 -13.36
N MET A 401 -7.98 17.37 -14.13
CA MET A 401 -6.96 16.44 -13.61
C MET A 401 -6.07 17.14 -12.57
N PRO A 402 -5.97 16.62 -11.34
CA PRO A 402 -5.17 17.24 -10.30
C PRO A 402 -3.70 17.03 -10.62
N THR A 403 -2.89 18.01 -10.24
CA THR A 403 -1.44 17.95 -10.46
C THR A 403 -0.84 16.91 -9.52
N PRO A 404 -0.17 15.88 -10.04
CA PRO A 404 0.53 14.93 -9.19
C PRO A 404 1.72 15.60 -8.47
N ASP A 405 1.92 15.27 -7.19
CA ASP A 405 3.09 15.72 -6.43
C ASP A 405 4.30 14.85 -6.79
N LEU A 406 4.95 15.20 -7.90
CA LEU A 406 6.19 14.57 -8.36
C LEU A 406 7.43 15.13 -7.67
N GLY A 407 7.30 16.22 -6.91
CA GLY A 407 8.41 16.88 -6.22
C GLY A 407 8.81 16.20 -4.91
N ARG A 408 7.92 15.40 -4.32
CA ARG A 408 8.19 14.62 -3.12
C ARG A 408 8.42 13.15 -3.46
N PRO A 409 9.51 12.51 -2.98
CA PRO A 409 9.70 11.09 -3.20
C PRO A 409 8.63 10.30 -2.43
N VAL A 410 8.22 9.18 -3.01
CA VAL A 410 7.24 8.27 -2.41
C VAL A 410 7.71 6.84 -2.55
N LEU A 411 7.29 5.98 -1.61
CA LEU A 411 7.56 4.53 -1.66
C LEU A 411 6.50 3.75 -2.47
N GLY A 412 5.93 4.39 -3.48
CA GLY A 412 4.93 3.79 -4.36
C GLY A 412 4.10 4.82 -5.11
N VAL A 413 2.88 5.05 -4.66
CA VAL A 413 1.90 5.89 -5.35
C VAL A 413 2.02 7.35 -4.93
N MET A 414 1.97 8.26 -5.90
CA MET A 414 2.09 9.70 -5.67
C MET A 414 0.84 10.28 -4.99
N ALA A 415 1.02 11.36 -4.25
CA ALA A 415 -0.08 12.21 -3.81
C ALA A 415 -0.41 13.25 -4.90
N VAL A 416 -1.39 14.10 -4.62
CA VAL A 416 -1.63 15.34 -5.39
C VAL A 416 -0.90 16.50 -4.72
N LYS A 417 -0.65 17.58 -5.47
CA LYS A 417 -0.13 18.82 -4.89
C LYS A 417 -1.07 19.32 -3.79
N ASN A 418 -0.50 20.03 -2.81
CA ASN A 418 -1.26 20.64 -1.74
C ASN A 418 -2.40 21.50 -2.34
N ASP A 419 -3.57 21.46 -1.72
CA ASP A 419 -4.76 22.24 -2.07
C ASP A 419 -5.44 21.85 -3.40
N GLU A 420 -5.01 20.78 -4.06
CA GLU A 420 -5.64 20.21 -5.27
C GLU A 420 -6.44 18.91 -4.99
N ASP A 421 -6.87 18.68 -3.74
CA ASP A 421 -7.79 17.58 -3.43
C ASP A 421 -9.20 17.92 -3.95
N TYR A 422 -9.87 16.94 -4.57
CA TYR A 422 -11.21 17.14 -5.08
C TYR A 422 -12.22 17.24 -3.95
N ARG A 423 -13.12 18.22 -4.07
CA ARG A 423 -14.42 18.13 -3.43
C ARG A 423 -15.31 17.21 -4.27
N VAL A 424 -15.78 16.11 -3.68
CA VAL A 424 -16.75 15.20 -4.30
C VAL A 424 -18.06 15.21 -3.54
N ARG A 425 -19.17 15.20 -4.27
CA ARG A 425 -20.51 14.95 -3.74
C ARG A 425 -20.80 13.46 -3.83
N ILE A 426 -21.27 12.87 -2.74
CA ILE A 426 -21.64 11.46 -2.63
C ILE A 426 -23.09 11.40 -2.16
N SER A 427 -23.95 10.75 -2.93
CA SER A 427 -25.35 10.45 -2.58
C SER A 427 -25.62 8.96 -2.74
N GLU A 428 -26.61 8.43 -2.03
CA GLU A 428 -27.05 7.05 -2.25
C GLU A 428 -27.59 6.90 -3.67
N ARG A 429 -27.22 5.81 -4.33
CA ARG A 429 -27.69 5.48 -5.68
C ARG A 429 -29.09 4.88 -5.57
N ALA A 430 -30.03 5.41 -6.34
CA ALA A 430 -31.32 4.74 -6.53
C ALA A 430 -31.09 3.47 -7.36
N CYS A 431 -31.34 2.30 -6.77
CA CYS A 431 -31.22 1.01 -7.45
C CYS A 431 -32.44 0.69 -8.31
#